data_AF-A0AAV3S9C4-F1
#
_entry.id   AF-A0AAV3S9C4-F1
#
_cell.length_a   1.000
_cell.length_b   1.000
_cell.length_c   1.000
_cell.angle_alpha   90.00
_cell.angle_beta   90.00
_cell.angle_gamma   90.00
#
_symmetry.space_group_name_H-M   'P 1'
#
loop_
_entity.id
_entity.type
_entity.pdbx_description
1 polymer ?
#
loop_
_entity_poly.entity_id
_entity_poly.type
_entity_poly.pdbx_seq_one_letter_code
_entity_poly.pdbx_strand_id
1 'polypeptide(L)'
;MREPATFKRLRNADVAVVQDNSDQQYWWMLRSLPAIEYLDFSTFTYPTSWRTLNTGGEFPSYTNQYDYLNYDYKVLGQIKEEAFTDDLVVVTTEYYEGETEYSIDHLVSRYASRPETLLVVTNAKRFTPRGGQRPLYQEQFVESLGSYDRLYAAYESVYKNTGWGLPLMDTKNLFVQDNANLYEFVSGETVQTAEDLFAALPDAPYLPLYDVFGSIFGREDEYGSVPLGEDDIVGLQRWLRRRIEWERGTAREVAEDLNRAVSRDGQTFDLSYAMPHRSPVIRNAVEKADEIDSDESSIHKRYQAWLRQKDQ
;
A
#
# COMPACT_ATOMS: atom_id res chain seq x y z
N MET A 1 -9.51 -11.99 21.18
CA MET A 1 -8.14 -12.44 20.84
C MET A 1 -7.13 -11.55 21.58
N ARG A 2 -5.95 -12.05 22.01
CA ARG A 2 -4.92 -11.18 22.60
C ARG A 2 -4.23 -10.41 21.48
N GLU A 3 -4.28 -9.09 21.55
CA GLU A 3 -3.60 -8.19 20.61
C GLU A 3 -2.08 -8.44 20.63
N PRO A 4 -1.40 -8.50 19.47
CA PRO A 4 0.05 -8.58 19.41
C PRO A 4 0.75 -7.43 20.15
N ALA A 5 1.80 -7.75 20.91
CA ALA A 5 2.53 -6.75 21.70
C ALA A 5 3.12 -5.60 20.86
N THR A 6 3.47 -5.86 19.59
CA THR A 6 3.98 -4.83 18.67
C THR A 6 2.94 -3.74 18.39
N PHE A 7 1.66 -4.12 18.22
CA PHE A 7 0.58 -3.16 17.96
C PHE A 7 0.33 -2.28 19.17
N LYS A 8 0.31 -2.89 20.36
CA LYS A 8 0.19 -2.16 21.62
C LYS A 8 1.35 -1.18 21.83
N ARG A 9 2.59 -1.55 21.50
CA ARG A 9 3.76 -0.64 21.62
C ARG A 9 3.62 0.57 20.71
N LEU A 10 3.19 0.37 19.46
CA LEU A 10 2.97 1.46 18.51
C LEU A 10 1.91 2.45 19.01
N ARG A 11 0.76 1.96 19.48
CA ARG A 11 -0.36 2.81 19.96
C ARG A 11 -0.08 3.61 21.23
N ASN A 12 1.02 3.33 21.94
CA ASN A 12 1.38 4.01 23.19
C ASN A 12 2.66 4.87 23.02
N ALA A 13 3.15 5.06 21.80
CA ALA A 13 4.38 5.79 21.55
C ALA A 13 4.06 7.20 21.06
N ASP A 14 4.74 8.22 21.61
CA ASP A 14 4.67 9.58 21.06
C ASP A 14 5.35 9.62 19.67
N VAL A 15 6.52 8.99 19.59
CA VAL A 15 7.25 8.76 18.35
C VAL A 15 7.63 7.29 18.27
N ALA A 16 7.29 6.62 17.17
CA ALA A 16 7.67 5.25 16.90
C ALA A 16 8.54 5.14 15.65
N VAL A 17 9.49 4.21 15.64
CA VAL A 17 10.33 3.94 14.46
C VAL A 17 10.22 2.47 14.06
N VAL A 18 9.90 2.26 12.79
CA VAL A 18 9.99 0.97 12.08
C VAL A 18 11.11 1.05 11.07
N GLN A 19 12.00 0.06 11.14
CA GLN A 19 13.04 -0.12 10.14
C GLN A 19 12.52 -1.06 9.05
N ASP A 20 12.43 -0.61 7.81
CA ASP A 20 12.24 -1.51 6.68
C ASP A 20 13.62 -1.98 6.19
N ASN A 21 14.02 -3.22 6.50
CA ASN A 21 15.33 -3.81 6.16
C ASN A 21 15.47 -4.11 4.65
N SER A 22 14.94 -3.26 3.76
CA SER A 22 15.25 -3.39 2.35
C SER A 22 16.69 -2.90 2.14
N ASP A 23 17.55 -3.75 1.59
CA ASP A 23 18.87 -3.31 1.09
C ASP A 23 18.73 -2.32 -0.10
N GLN A 24 17.50 -1.95 -0.45
CA GLN A 24 17.13 -1.07 -1.55
C GLN A 24 16.84 0.35 -1.05
N GLN A 25 17.68 1.30 -1.43
CA GLN A 25 17.60 2.69 -0.97
C GLN A 25 16.32 3.45 -1.35
N TYR A 26 15.59 2.99 -2.38
CA TYR A 26 14.42 3.68 -2.93
C TYR A 26 13.20 2.78 -3.19
N TRP A 27 13.38 1.47 -3.08
CA TRP A 27 12.39 0.47 -3.50
C TRP A 27 11.83 -0.25 -2.30
N TRP A 28 10.64 -0.83 -2.47
CA TRP A 28 9.88 -1.58 -1.47
C TRP A 28 9.40 -0.78 -0.25
N MET A 29 9.75 0.51 -0.15
CA MET A 29 9.42 1.39 0.97
C MET A 29 7.92 1.57 1.25
N LEU A 30 7.06 1.33 0.26
CA LEU A 30 5.61 1.51 0.39
C LEU A 30 4.86 0.17 0.61
N ARG A 31 5.57 -0.95 0.72
CA ARG A 31 4.94 -2.26 1.00
C ARG A 31 4.27 -2.33 2.37
N SER A 32 4.76 -1.52 3.32
CA SER A 32 4.25 -1.48 4.69
C SER A 32 3.00 -0.63 4.86
N LEU A 33 2.62 0.19 3.86
CA LEU A 33 1.50 1.12 3.99
C LEU A 33 0.20 0.41 4.42
N PRO A 34 -0.23 -0.71 3.80
CA PRO A 34 -1.48 -1.36 4.20
C PRO A 34 -1.42 -1.92 5.62
N ALA A 35 -0.27 -2.45 6.04
CA ALA A 35 -0.10 -2.96 7.40
C ALA A 35 -0.16 -1.86 8.47
N ILE A 36 0.24 -0.65 8.11
CA ILE A 36 0.16 0.50 9.00
C ILE A 36 -1.26 1.06 9.02
N GLU A 37 -1.92 1.14 7.86
CA GLU A 37 -3.32 1.58 7.75
C GLU A 37 -4.28 0.64 8.49
N TYR A 38 -4.05 -0.68 8.45
CA TYR A 38 -4.81 -1.65 9.25
C TYR A 38 -4.61 -1.51 10.77
N LEU A 39 -3.72 -0.62 11.24
CA LEU A 39 -3.60 -0.24 12.65
C LEU A 39 -4.31 1.08 12.98
N ASP A 40 -5.11 1.60 12.06
CA ASP A 40 -5.87 2.86 12.11
C ASP A 40 -5.04 4.13 11.87
N PHE A 41 -3.82 4.00 11.31
CA PHE A 41 -3.04 5.14 10.83
C PHE A 41 -3.42 5.49 9.40
N SER A 42 -4.16 6.59 9.21
CA SER A 42 -4.71 6.95 7.89
C SER A 42 -3.96 8.08 7.17
N THR A 43 -3.16 8.87 7.90
CA THR A 43 -2.43 10.02 7.34
C THR A 43 -0.98 9.65 7.05
N PHE A 44 -0.54 9.86 5.80
CA PHE A 44 0.80 9.50 5.34
C PHE A 44 1.51 10.67 4.65
N THR A 45 2.82 10.73 4.82
CA THR A 45 3.69 11.58 4.02
C THR A 45 4.94 10.83 3.57
N TYR A 46 5.28 11.02 2.30
CA TYR A 46 6.43 10.45 1.61
C TYR A 46 6.58 11.16 0.24
N PRO A 47 7.67 10.95 -0.51
CA PRO A 47 7.91 11.69 -1.74
C PRO A 47 6.77 11.57 -2.76
N THR A 48 6.26 12.71 -3.26
CA THR A 48 5.10 12.74 -4.18
C THR A 48 5.34 11.93 -5.46
N SER A 49 6.57 11.94 -5.96
CA SER A 49 7.02 11.12 -7.10
C SER A 49 6.85 9.61 -6.93
N TRP A 50 6.55 9.12 -5.73
CA TRP A 50 6.31 7.69 -5.47
C TRP A 50 4.84 7.28 -5.69
N ARG A 51 3.93 8.26 -5.84
CA ARG A 51 2.51 8.05 -6.16
C ARG A 51 2.20 8.22 -7.64
N THR A 52 3.12 8.77 -8.43
CA THR A 52 2.87 9.12 -9.83
C THR A 52 3.59 8.17 -10.79
N LEU A 53 3.03 7.99 -11.99
CA LEU A 53 3.67 7.23 -13.06
C LEU A 53 4.67 8.11 -13.81
N ASN A 54 4.24 9.29 -14.24
CA ASN A 54 5.11 10.21 -14.95
C ASN A 54 6.08 10.93 -13.99
N THR A 55 7.36 10.61 -14.11
CA THR A 55 8.47 11.25 -13.37
C THR A 55 9.63 11.64 -14.27
N GLY A 56 9.47 11.52 -15.60
CA GLY A 56 10.58 11.51 -16.56
C GLY A 56 10.53 12.55 -17.69
N GLY A 57 9.43 13.30 -17.86
CA GLY A 57 9.33 14.34 -18.89
C GLY A 57 10.02 15.66 -18.53
N GLU A 58 10.23 16.54 -19.53
CA GLU A 58 10.73 17.92 -19.32
C GLU A 58 9.86 18.75 -18.35
N PHE A 59 8.60 18.35 -18.17
CA PHE A 59 7.66 18.92 -17.20
C PHE A 59 7.01 17.80 -16.39
N PRO A 60 7.62 17.32 -15.29
CA PRO A 60 6.98 16.31 -14.44
C PRO A 60 5.67 16.88 -13.88
N SER A 61 4.55 16.30 -14.30
CA SER A 61 3.23 16.61 -13.76
C SER A 61 2.88 15.59 -12.68
N TYR A 62 2.57 16.06 -11.47
CA TYR A 62 2.12 15.22 -10.36
C TYR A 62 0.59 15.19 -10.21
N THR A 63 -0.13 15.42 -11.32
CA THR A 63 -1.59 15.53 -11.36
C THR A 63 -2.27 14.23 -10.95
N ASN A 64 -1.84 13.10 -11.53
CA ASN A 64 -2.47 11.81 -11.28
C ASN A 64 -1.63 10.99 -10.29
N GLN A 65 -2.22 10.68 -9.14
CA GLN A 65 -1.59 9.97 -8.03
C GLN A 65 -2.39 8.71 -7.73
N TYR A 66 -1.68 7.58 -7.59
CA TYR A 66 -2.27 6.27 -7.45
C TYR A 66 -1.76 5.58 -6.18
N ASP A 67 -2.67 4.91 -5.47
CA ASP A 67 -2.34 4.05 -4.34
C ASP A 67 -3.35 2.90 -4.17
N TYR A 68 -2.99 1.92 -3.34
CA TYR A 68 -3.86 0.77 -3.07
C TYR A 68 -5.11 1.10 -2.27
N LEU A 69 -4.96 2.00 -1.30
CA LEU A 69 -6.03 2.40 -0.38
C LEU A 69 -6.14 3.92 -0.39
N ASN A 70 -7.28 4.42 0.11
CA ASN A 70 -7.53 5.86 0.18
C ASN A 70 -6.82 6.49 1.40
N TYR A 71 -5.50 6.62 1.30
CA TYR A 71 -4.69 7.29 2.32
C TYR A 71 -4.91 8.81 2.30
N ASP A 72 -4.98 9.45 3.48
CA ASP A 72 -4.86 10.91 3.59
C ASP A 72 -3.39 11.30 3.39
N TYR A 73 -3.04 11.62 2.14
CA TYR A 73 -1.69 11.96 1.76
C TYR A 73 -1.42 13.46 1.96
N LYS A 74 -0.40 13.77 2.75
CA LYS A 74 0.07 15.14 2.98
C LYS A 74 1.47 15.33 2.40
N VAL A 75 1.66 16.42 1.65
CA VAL A 75 2.99 16.81 1.15
C VAL A 75 3.79 17.42 2.30
N LEU A 76 4.97 16.87 2.62
CA LEU A 76 5.77 17.26 3.79
C LEU A 76 6.00 18.78 3.90
N GLY A 77 6.36 19.45 2.80
CA GLY A 77 6.59 20.90 2.79
C GLY A 77 5.33 21.77 2.91
N GLN A 78 4.13 21.16 2.86
CA GLN A 78 2.84 21.85 2.89
C GLN A 78 2.03 21.53 4.16
N ILE A 79 2.56 20.71 5.08
CA ILE A 79 1.84 20.36 6.28
C ILE A 79 1.80 21.58 7.22
N LYS A 80 0.66 22.28 7.22
CA LYS A 80 0.41 23.44 8.08
C LYS A 80 0.18 23.01 9.52
N GLU A 81 0.46 23.90 10.47
CA GLU A 81 0.33 23.62 11.91
C GLU A 81 -1.06 23.15 12.36
N GLU A 82 -2.11 23.50 11.63
CA GLU A 82 -3.50 23.14 11.90
C GLU A 82 -3.85 21.70 11.41
N ALA A 83 -3.01 21.07 10.60
CA ALA A 83 -3.24 19.75 9.98
C ALA A 83 -2.69 18.56 10.80
N PHE A 84 -2.23 18.82 12.03
CA PHE A 84 -1.57 17.85 12.92
C PHE A 84 -2.40 17.53 14.17
N THR A 85 -3.69 17.27 13.98
CA THR A 85 -4.59 16.77 15.05
C THR A 85 -4.69 15.25 15.06
N ASP A 86 -4.00 14.58 14.15
CA ASP A 86 -4.07 13.14 13.93
C ASP A 86 -2.66 12.52 13.93
N ASP A 87 -2.63 11.21 14.11
CA ASP A 87 -1.42 10.40 13.93
C ASP A 87 -0.86 10.57 12.51
N LEU A 88 0.46 10.64 12.39
CA LEU A 88 1.14 10.84 11.11
C LEU A 88 2.16 9.73 10.87
N VAL A 89 2.10 9.15 9.69
CA VAL A 89 3.11 8.21 9.21
C VAL A 89 4.02 8.90 8.21
N VAL A 90 5.33 8.82 8.46
CA VAL A 90 6.35 9.33 7.56
C VAL A 90 7.15 8.17 7.00
N VAL A 91 7.12 7.99 5.68
CA VAL A 91 8.04 7.06 5.00
C VAL A 91 9.16 7.86 4.36
N THR A 92 10.39 7.65 4.84
CA THR A 92 11.57 8.40 4.40
C THR A 92 12.79 7.50 4.30
N THR A 93 13.89 8.03 3.77
CA THR A 93 15.18 7.34 3.65
C THR A 93 16.31 8.28 4.01
N GLU A 94 17.50 7.73 4.28
CA GLU A 94 18.70 8.55 4.50
C GLU A 94 18.98 9.50 3.33
N TYR A 95 18.66 9.11 2.10
CA TYR A 95 18.82 9.98 0.93
C TYR A 95 17.92 11.21 1.02
N TYR A 96 16.63 11.06 1.33
CA TYR A 96 15.74 12.22 1.39
C TYR A 96 16.15 13.16 2.51
N GLU A 97 16.52 12.62 3.66
CA GLU A 97 16.94 13.40 4.82
C GLU A 97 18.30 14.10 4.61
N GLY A 98 19.23 13.47 3.89
CA GLY A 98 20.59 13.98 3.66
C GLY A 98 20.72 14.88 2.42
N GLU A 99 20.07 14.51 1.32
CA GLU A 99 20.36 15.03 -0.02
C GLU A 99 19.26 15.94 -0.59
N THR A 100 18.13 16.12 0.11
CA THR A 100 17.02 16.99 -0.34
C THR A 100 16.70 18.10 0.64
N GLU A 101 15.85 19.06 0.29
CA GLU A 101 15.37 20.06 1.26
C GLU A 101 14.38 19.49 2.30
N TYR A 102 13.87 18.28 2.05
CA TYR A 102 12.86 17.62 2.88
C TYR A 102 13.50 16.93 4.08
N SER A 103 13.16 17.40 5.29
CA SER A 103 13.62 16.82 6.55
C SER A 103 12.45 16.64 7.51
N ILE A 104 12.46 15.52 8.25
CA ILE A 104 11.40 15.20 9.21
C ILE A 104 11.69 15.74 10.62
N ASP A 105 12.83 16.41 10.84
CA ASP A 105 13.29 16.86 12.16
C ASP A 105 12.26 17.73 12.90
N HIS A 106 11.62 18.63 12.16
CA HIS A 106 10.55 19.49 12.68
C HIS A 106 9.31 18.70 13.14
N LEU A 107 9.01 17.56 12.50
CA LEU A 107 7.92 16.66 12.91
C LEU A 107 8.29 15.91 14.18
N VAL A 108 9.51 15.37 14.25
CA VAL A 108 10.01 14.63 15.43
C VAL A 108 9.95 15.52 16.67
N SER A 109 10.47 16.74 16.58
CA SER A 109 10.47 17.70 17.68
C SER A 109 9.05 18.06 18.15
N ARG A 110 8.10 18.14 17.22
CA ARG A 110 6.71 18.48 17.51
C ARG A 110 5.96 17.34 18.20
N TYR A 111 6.01 16.14 17.62
CA TYR A 111 5.25 14.99 18.11
C TYR A 111 5.81 14.45 19.44
N ALA A 112 7.09 14.68 19.74
CA ALA A 112 7.66 14.40 21.06
C ALA A 112 7.01 15.16 22.24
N SER A 113 6.10 16.11 21.96
CA SER A 113 5.41 16.93 22.96
C SER A 113 3.88 16.90 22.85
N ARG A 114 3.34 15.98 22.05
CA ARG A 114 1.92 15.90 21.71
C ARG A 114 1.34 14.52 22.01
N PRO A 115 0.01 14.42 22.19
CA PRO A 115 -0.65 13.13 22.43
C PRO A 115 -0.78 12.27 21.17
N GLU A 116 -0.71 12.88 19.97
CA GLU A 116 -0.73 12.14 18.71
C GLU A 116 0.60 11.42 18.44
N THR A 117 0.57 10.35 17.66
CA THR A 117 1.73 9.50 17.34
C THR A 117 2.37 9.90 16.01
N LEU A 118 3.70 10.05 16.00
CA LEU A 118 4.50 10.05 14.77
C LEU A 118 5.12 8.68 14.53
N LEU A 119 4.70 7.99 13.48
CA LEU A 119 5.33 6.75 13.04
C LEU A 119 6.31 7.03 11.90
N VAL A 120 7.59 6.79 12.13
CA VAL A 120 8.64 6.91 11.10
C VAL A 120 8.99 5.53 10.57
N VAL A 121 8.81 5.33 9.26
CA VAL A 121 9.29 4.18 8.50
C VAL A 121 10.52 4.58 7.71
N THR A 122 11.63 3.87 7.92
CA THR A 122 12.92 4.20 7.29
C THR A 122 13.65 2.96 6.83
N ASN A 123 14.44 3.08 5.75
CA ASN A 123 15.25 1.97 5.22
C ASN A 123 16.51 1.69 6.05
N ALA A 124 16.90 2.60 6.95
CA ALA A 124 18.18 2.52 7.63
C ALA A 124 18.06 2.36 9.15
N LYS A 125 18.75 1.36 9.70
CA LYS A 125 18.80 1.12 11.15
C LYS A 125 19.31 2.33 11.93
N ARG A 126 20.27 3.05 11.34
CA ARG A 126 20.94 4.19 11.97
C ARG A 126 20.42 5.53 11.43
N PHE A 127 19.21 5.54 10.90
CA PHE A 127 18.56 6.74 10.42
C PHE A 127 18.61 7.85 11.49
N THR A 128 19.14 8.99 11.08
CA THR A 128 19.33 10.17 11.91
C THR A 128 18.72 11.34 11.17
N PRO A 129 17.62 11.95 11.68
CA PRO A 129 17.07 13.18 11.11
C PRO A 129 18.14 14.26 11.02
N ARG A 130 18.00 15.15 10.04
CA ARG A 130 18.91 16.28 9.83
C ARG A 130 18.93 17.15 11.09
N GLY A 131 20.12 17.38 11.64
CA GLY A 131 20.30 18.10 12.90
C GLY A 131 20.32 17.20 14.14
N GLY A 132 19.91 15.93 14.01
CA GLY A 132 20.02 14.93 15.05
C GLY A 132 21.48 14.55 15.37
N GLN A 133 21.78 14.37 16.65
CA GLN A 133 23.13 13.99 17.12
C GLN A 133 23.33 12.47 17.21
N ARG A 134 22.24 11.71 17.23
CA ARG A 134 22.24 10.24 17.34
C ARG A 134 21.09 9.66 16.52
N PRO A 135 21.16 8.36 16.16
CA PRO A 135 20.07 7.69 15.49
C PRO A 135 18.75 7.82 16.23
N LEU A 136 17.65 8.01 15.49
CA LEU A 136 16.33 8.30 16.05
C LEU A 136 15.87 7.23 17.05
N TYR A 137 16.17 5.96 16.79
CA TYR A 137 15.81 4.85 17.69
C TYR A 137 16.51 4.90 19.07
N GLN A 138 17.53 5.74 19.24
CA GLN A 138 18.25 5.93 20.51
C GLN A 138 17.73 7.12 21.33
N GLU A 139 16.81 7.90 20.78
CA GLU A 139 16.15 8.98 21.51
C GLU A 139 15.25 8.42 22.62
N GLN A 140 15.23 9.07 23.78
CA GLN A 140 14.53 8.55 24.96
C GLN A 140 13.01 8.55 24.84
N PHE A 141 12.47 9.43 24.00
CA PHE A 141 11.04 9.57 23.71
C PHE A 141 10.60 8.72 22.50
N VAL A 142 11.52 7.96 21.90
CA VAL A 142 11.25 7.16 20.70
C VAL A 142 11.10 5.68 21.05
N GLU A 143 10.00 5.09 20.63
CA GLU A 143 9.76 3.66 20.71
C GLU A 143 10.29 2.94 19.46
N SER A 144 11.32 2.11 19.62
CA SER A 144 11.85 1.30 18.52
C SER A 144 11.02 0.01 18.33
N LEU A 145 10.25 -0.07 17.24
CA LEU A 145 9.42 -1.23 16.94
C LEU A 145 10.22 -2.37 16.29
N GLY A 146 11.43 -2.09 15.79
CA GLY A 146 12.29 -3.05 15.12
C GLY A 146 12.02 -3.09 13.62
N SER A 147 12.22 -4.25 12.99
CA SER A 147 12.03 -4.38 11.54
C SER A 147 10.56 -4.50 11.15
N TYR A 148 10.24 -4.11 9.91
CA TYR A 148 8.92 -4.34 9.31
C TYR A 148 8.51 -5.83 9.36
N ASP A 149 9.46 -6.77 9.26
CA ASP A 149 9.19 -8.20 9.38
C ASP A 149 8.49 -8.56 10.70
N ARG A 150 8.82 -7.85 11.79
CA ARG A 150 8.19 -8.07 13.10
C ARG A 150 6.74 -7.61 13.09
N LEU A 151 6.43 -6.52 12.38
CA LEU A 151 5.07 -6.05 12.20
C LEU A 151 4.27 -7.03 11.34
N TYR A 152 4.87 -7.48 10.23
CA TYR A 152 4.27 -8.48 9.35
C TYR A 152 3.98 -9.80 10.06
N ALA A 153 4.93 -10.33 10.85
CA ALA A 153 4.75 -11.57 11.61
C ALA A 153 3.64 -11.47 12.69
N ALA A 154 3.41 -10.26 13.21
CA ALA A 154 2.27 -10.02 14.09
C ALA A 154 0.94 -10.17 13.32
N TYR A 155 0.87 -9.68 12.09
CA TYR A 155 -0.28 -9.90 11.21
C TYR A 155 -0.46 -11.36 10.80
N GLU A 156 0.61 -12.09 10.45
CA GLU A 156 0.54 -13.53 10.17
C GLU A 156 -0.19 -14.29 11.28
N SER A 157 0.11 -13.95 12.54
CA SER A 157 -0.54 -14.53 13.70
C SER A 157 -2.03 -14.17 13.79
N VAL A 158 -2.39 -12.92 13.49
CA VAL A 158 -3.80 -12.47 13.47
C VAL A 158 -4.59 -13.19 12.38
N TYR A 159 -4.09 -13.21 11.14
CA TYR A 159 -4.73 -13.88 10.01
C TYR A 159 -4.95 -15.36 10.29
N LYS A 160 -3.91 -16.06 10.73
CA LYS A 160 -3.97 -17.49 11.07
C LYS A 160 -5.04 -17.79 12.12
N ASN A 161 -5.17 -16.93 13.13
CA ASN A 161 -6.16 -17.12 14.19
C ASN A 161 -7.60 -16.84 13.73
N THR A 162 -7.78 -16.12 12.62
CA THR A 162 -9.08 -15.89 11.96
C THR A 162 -9.33 -16.86 10.81
N GLY A 163 -8.56 -17.95 10.68
CA GLY A 163 -8.76 -18.93 9.61
C GLY A 163 -8.23 -18.52 8.23
N TRP A 164 -7.58 -17.35 8.12
CA TRP A 164 -6.99 -16.85 6.88
C TRP A 164 -5.48 -17.06 6.84
N GLY A 165 -4.93 -17.18 5.63
CA GLY A 165 -3.50 -17.23 5.39
C GLY A 165 -2.94 -15.91 4.88
N LEU A 166 -1.63 -15.87 4.68
CA LEU A 166 -0.95 -14.91 3.80
C LEU A 166 -0.26 -15.76 2.72
N PRO A 167 -0.95 -16.09 1.62
CA PRO A 167 -0.54 -17.17 0.71
C PRO A 167 0.66 -16.83 -0.19
N LEU A 168 0.93 -15.54 -0.42
CA LEU A 168 1.99 -15.12 -1.33
C LEU A 168 3.36 -15.22 -0.65
N MET A 169 4.30 -15.88 -1.28
CA MET A 169 5.64 -16.12 -0.72
C MET A 169 6.64 -14.98 -1.00
N ASP A 170 6.36 -14.15 -2.00
CA ASP A 170 7.26 -13.16 -2.57
C ASP A 170 6.92 -11.71 -2.19
N THR A 171 5.89 -11.49 -1.37
CA THR A 171 5.51 -10.16 -0.91
C THR A 171 4.96 -10.15 0.50
N LYS A 172 5.32 -9.15 1.28
CA LYS A 172 4.81 -8.84 2.61
C LYS A 172 3.77 -7.71 2.58
N ASN A 173 3.34 -7.31 1.39
CA ASN A 173 2.31 -6.31 1.24
C ASN A 173 0.93 -6.92 1.59
N LEU A 174 0.36 -6.54 2.75
CA LEU A 174 -0.91 -7.10 3.22
C LEU A 174 -2.10 -6.84 2.28
N PHE A 175 -2.12 -5.73 1.54
CA PHE A 175 -3.19 -5.51 0.57
C PHE A 175 -3.11 -6.53 -0.57
N VAL A 176 -1.90 -6.85 -1.05
CA VAL A 176 -1.71 -7.84 -2.11
C VAL A 176 -2.02 -9.25 -1.58
N GLN A 177 -1.64 -9.56 -0.33
CA GLN A 177 -2.01 -10.80 0.34
C GLN A 177 -3.53 -10.95 0.48
N ASP A 178 -4.23 -9.88 0.85
CA ASP A 178 -5.68 -9.87 0.95
C ASP A 178 -6.36 -10.15 -0.40
N ASN A 179 -5.83 -9.57 -1.49
CA ASN A 179 -6.34 -9.84 -2.83
C ASN A 179 -6.12 -11.31 -3.25
N ALA A 180 -5.01 -11.94 -2.85
CA ALA A 180 -4.80 -13.37 -3.07
C ALA A 180 -5.79 -14.24 -2.28
N ASN A 181 -6.06 -13.90 -1.02
CA ASN A 181 -7.08 -14.58 -0.21
C ASN A 181 -8.48 -14.45 -0.82
N LEU A 182 -8.86 -13.24 -1.27
CA LEU A 182 -10.15 -13.01 -1.94
C LEU A 182 -10.25 -13.76 -3.26
N TYR A 183 -9.17 -13.81 -4.03
CA TYR A 183 -9.12 -14.57 -5.27
C TYR A 183 -9.36 -16.06 -5.01
N GLU A 184 -8.65 -16.65 -4.05
CA GLU A 184 -8.85 -18.05 -3.65
C GLU A 184 -10.27 -18.30 -3.14
N PHE A 185 -10.79 -17.40 -2.30
CA PHE A 185 -12.12 -17.54 -1.72
C PHE A 185 -13.24 -17.56 -2.77
N VAL A 186 -13.15 -16.68 -3.78
CA VAL A 186 -14.19 -16.54 -4.81
C VAL A 186 -14.03 -17.57 -5.94
N SER A 187 -12.79 -17.79 -6.41
CA SER A 187 -12.52 -18.67 -7.56
C SER A 187 -12.30 -20.14 -7.17
N GLY A 188 -11.84 -20.40 -5.94
CA GLY A 188 -11.33 -21.70 -5.53
C GLY A 188 -9.91 -22.01 -6.03
N GLU A 189 -9.28 -21.11 -6.78
CA GLU A 189 -7.92 -21.26 -7.32
C GLU A 189 -6.89 -20.60 -6.41
N THR A 190 -5.74 -21.25 -6.22
CA THR A 190 -4.68 -20.75 -5.34
C THR A 190 -3.59 -20.06 -6.16
N VAL A 191 -3.09 -18.94 -5.65
CA VAL A 191 -1.91 -18.23 -6.16
C VAL A 191 -0.85 -18.18 -5.06
N GLN A 192 0.42 -18.41 -5.42
CA GLN A 192 1.51 -18.47 -4.44
C GLN A 192 2.52 -17.33 -4.60
N THR A 193 2.44 -16.59 -5.71
CA THR A 193 3.27 -15.42 -5.98
C THR A 193 2.41 -14.23 -6.37
N ALA A 194 2.92 -13.03 -6.12
CA ALA A 194 2.26 -11.82 -6.60
C ALA A 194 2.20 -11.81 -8.14
N GLU A 195 3.16 -12.43 -8.83
CA GLU A 195 3.14 -12.52 -10.30
C GLU A 195 1.89 -13.30 -10.78
N ASP A 196 1.59 -14.44 -10.14
CA ASP A 196 0.40 -15.23 -10.44
C ASP A 196 -0.90 -14.44 -10.20
N LEU A 197 -0.98 -13.72 -9.09
CA LEU A 197 -2.13 -12.87 -8.77
C LEU A 197 -2.33 -11.78 -9.84
N PHE A 198 -1.24 -11.13 -10.26
CA PHE A 198 -1.30 -10.07 -11.26
C PHE A 198 -1.64 -10.60 -12.65
N ALA A 199 -1.24 -11.83 -12.98
CA ALA A 199 -1.64 -12.49 -14.21
C ALA A 199 -3.14 -12.84 -14.23
N ALA A 200 -3.72 -13.21 -13.09
CA ALA A 200 -5.15 -13.50 -12.95
C ALA A 200 -6.03 -12.23 -12.86
N LEU A 201 -5.42 -11.09 -12.52
CA LEU A 201 -6.14 -9.86 -12.21
C LEU A 201 -7.09 -9.36 -13.33
N PRO A 202 -6.74 -9.41 -14.63
CA PRO A 202 -7.67 -8.99 -15.70
C PRO A 202 -9.01 -9.74 -15.68
N ASP A 203 -9.00 -11.00 -15.25
CA ASP A 203 -10.17 -11.89 -15.20
C ASP A 203 -10.88 -11.87 -13.84
N ALA A 204 -10.35 -11.12 -12.86
CA ALA A 204 -10.86 -11.05 -11.49
C ALA A 204 -11.29 -9.61 -11.09
N PRO A 205 -12.27 -9.00 -11.78
CA PRO A 205 -12.69 -7.61 -11.57
C PRO A 205 -13.39 -7.32 -10.22
N TYR A 206 -13.63 -8.37 -9.43
CA TYR A 206 -14.15 -8.25 -8.06
C TYR A 206 -13.06 -7.95 -7.03
N LEU A 207 -11.78 -8.09 -7.40
CA LEU A 207 -10.66 -7.83 -6.50
C LEU A 207 -10.46 -6.32 -6.31
N PRO A 208 -10.24 -5.83 -5.07
CA PRO A 208 -9.91 -4.43 -4.80
C PRO A 208 -8.70 -3.92 -5.61
N LEU A 209 -7.72 -4.78 -5.88
CA LEU A 209 -6.55 -4.43 -6.69
C LEU A 209 -6.95 -4.04 -8.12
N TYR A 210 -8.05 -4.59 -8.66
CA TYR A 210 -8.56 -4.23 -9.98
C TYR A 210 -8.90 -2.75 -10.07
N ASP A 211 -9.40 -2.14 -8.99
CA ASP A 211 -9.80 -0.73 -8.97
C ASP A 211 -8.63 0.23 -9.07
N VAL A 212 -7.49 -0.18 -8.53
CA VAL A 212 -6.24 0.56 -8.63
C VAL A 212 -5.79 0.61 -10.09
N PHE A 213 -5.90 -0.50 -10.81
CA PHE A 213 -5.57 -0.55 -12.24
C PHE A 213 -6.66 0.08 -13.11
N GLY A 214 -7.92 0.03 -12.71
CA GLY A 214 -8.99 0.79 -13.35
C GLY A 214 -8.77 2.29 -13.24
N SER A 215 -8.19 2.77 -12.15
CA SER A 215 -7.78 4.17 -12.02
C SER A 215 -6.57 4.53 -12.89
N ILE A 216 -5.64 3.58 -13.07
CA ILE A 216 -4.42 3.78 -13.86
C ILE A 216 -4.69 3.74 -15.37
N PHE A 217 -5.48 2.78 -15.84
CA PHE A 217 -5.74 2.55 -17.26
C PHE A 217 -7.07 3.14 -17.74
N GLY A 218 -7.98 3.49 -16.83
CA GLY A 218 -9.27 4.07 -17.17
C GLY A 218 -9.14 5.43 -17.84
N ARG A 219 -10.07 5.73 -18.75
CA ARG A 219 -10.16 7.07 -19.36
C ARG A 219 -10.74 8.06 -18.35
N GLU A 220 -10.15 9.25 -18.26
CA GLU A 220 -10.58 10.28 -17.29
C GLU A 220 -12.04 10.73 -17.47
N ASP A 221 -12.56 10.74 -18.72
CA ASP A 221 -13.89 11.28 -19.05
C ASP A 221 -14.75 10.34 -19.92
N GLU A 222 -14.35 9.09 -20.12
CA GLU A 222 -15.02 8.15 -21.02
C GLU A 222 -15.09 6.73 -20.46
N TYR A 223 -15.97 5.90 -21.02
CA TYR A 223 -15.95 4.46 -20.79
C TYR A 223 -14.77 3.81 -21.52
N GLY A 224 -14.25 2.73 -20.95
CA GLY A 224 -13.14 1.96 -21.48
C GLY A 224 -11.80 2.30 -20.83
N SER A 225 -10.83 1.45 -21.12
CA SER A 225 -9.44 1.59 -20.73
C SER A 225 -8.56 1.90 -21.93
N VAL A 226 -7.39 2.48 -21.69
CA VAL A 226 -6.40 2.81 -22.71
C VAL A 226 -5.03 2.30 -22.26
N PRO A 227 -4.26 1.64 -23.15
CA PRO A 227 -2.91 1.23 -22.82
C PRO A 227 -2.02 2.46 -22.58
N LEU A 228 -1.16 2.36 -21.58
CA LEU A 228 -0.17 3.36 -21.23
C LEU A 228 0.89 3.52 -22.34
N GLY A 229 1.38 4.74 -22.49
CA GLY A 229 2.56 5.04 -23.29
C GLY A 229 3.86 4.54 -22.64
N GLU A 230 4.97 4.57 -23.37
CA GLU A 230 6.26 4.02 -22.93
C GLU A 230 6.74 4.62 -21.58
N ASP A 231 6.67 5.94 -21.43
CA ASP A 231 7.07 6.62 -20.20
C ASP A 231 6.22 6.23 -18.99
N ASP A 232 4.90 6.07 -19.19
CA ASP A 232 3.97 5.70 -18.13
C ASP A 232 4.09 4.21 -17.76
N ILE A 233 4.46 3.34 -18.71
CA ILE A 233 4.83 1.95 -18.41
C ILE A 233 6.07 1.94 -17.51
N VAL A 234 7.10 2.72 -17.82
CA VAL A 234 8.29 2.85 -16.94
C VAL A 234 7.89 3.41 -15.58
N GLY A 235 6.94 4.36 -15.55
CA GLY A 235 6.31 4.85 -14.33
C GLY A 235 5.66 3.74 -13.51
N LEU A 236 4.86 2.89 -14.15
CA LEU A 236 4.18 1.77 -13.52
C LEU A 236 5.16 0.75 -12.95
N GLN A 237 6.25 0.45 -13.66
CA GLN A 237 7.33 -0.39 -13.15
C GLN A 237 7.88 0.15 -11.83
N ARG A 238 8.18 1.46 -11.77
CA ARG A 238 8.69 2.10 -10.55
C ARG A 238 7.64 2.11 -9.45
N TRP A 239 6.37 2.34 -9.79
CA TRP A 239 5.25 2.34 -8.85
C TRP A 239 5.07 0.96 -8.20
N LEU A 240 5.10 -0.11 -9.00
CA LEU A 240 5.03 -1.51 -8.55
C LEU A 240 6.20 -1.85 -7.64
N ARG A 241 7.44 -1.54 -8.05
CA ARG A 241 8.65 -1.82 -7.25
C ARG A 241 8.72 -1.10 -5.92
N ARG A 242 7.93 -0.05 -5.70
CA ARG A 242 7.87 0.58 -4.37
C ARG A 242 6.95 -0.18 -3.41
N ARG A 243 6.02 -0.94 -3.96
CA ARG A 243 4.90 -1.55 -3.24
C ARG A 243 4.99 -3.08 -3.16
N ILE A 244 5.63 -3.69 -4.14
CA ILE A 244 5.82 -5.13 -4.30
C ILE A 244 7.31 -5.39 -4.34
N GLU A 245 7.77 -6.44 -3.64
CA GLU A 245 9.18 -6.79 -3.42
C GLU A 245 9.92 -7.30 -4.67
N TRP A 246 9.46 -6.87 -5.84
CA TRP A 246 10.00 -7.28 -7.11
C TRP A 246 11.28 -6.53 -7.48
N GLU A 247 12.14 -7.28 -8.17
CA GLU A 247 13.25 -6.72 -8.91
C GLU A 247 12.78 -5.98 -10.17
N ARG A 248 13.72 -5.32 -10.85
CA ARG A 248 13.42 -4.54 -12.05
C ARG A 248 12.85 -5.40 -13.19
N GLY A 249 13.35 -6.63 -13.36
CA GLY A 249 12.91 -7.54 -14.42
C GLY A 249 11.44 -7.92 -14.27
N THR A 250 11.09 -8.54 -13.15
CA THR A 250 9.70 -8.91 -12.84
C THR A 250 8.73 -7.74 -12.96
N ALA A 251 9.03 -6.60 -12.33
CA ALA A 251 8.11 -5.46 -12.38
C ALA A 251 7.94 -4.89 -13.80
N ARG A 252 8.97 -5.02 -14.65
CA ARG A 252 8.89 -4.69 -16.08
C ARG A 252 7.96 -5.64 -16.82
N GLU A 253 8.15 -6.93 -16.66
CA GLU A 253 7.35 -7.95 -17.33
C GLU A 253 5.88 -7.81 -16.93
N VAL A 254 5.58 -7.71 -15.64
CA VAL A 254 4.21 -7.52 -15.15
C VAL A 254 3.58 -6.22 -15.67
N ALA A 255 4.30 -5.10 -15.67
CA ALA A 255 3.77 -3.84 -16.19
C ALA A 255 3.47 -3.92 -17.70
N GLU A 256 4.35 -4.55 -18.48
CA GLU A 256 4.15 -4.77 -19.91
C GLU A 256 2.98 -5.73 -20.17
N ASP A 257 2.81 -6.76 -19.35
CA ASP A 257 1.73 -7.76 -19.48
C ASP A 257 0.36 -7.17 -19.16
N LEU A 258 0.24 -6.40 -18.08
CA LEU A 258 -0.98 -5.64 -17.75
C LEU A 258 -1.34 -4.67 -18.89
N ASN A 259 -0.36 -3.93 -19.40
CA ASN A 259 -0.59 -3.01 -20.50
C ASN A 259 -1.02 -3.73 -21.79
N ARG A 260 -0.46 -4.91 -22.04
CA ARG A 260 -0.83 -5.75 -23.18
C ARG A 260 -2.24 -6.31 -23.04
N ALA A 261 -2.69 -6.63 -21.83
CA ALA A 261 -4.07 -7.05 -21.58
C ALA A 261 -5.05 -5.95 -21.99
N VAL A 262 -4.83 -4.70 -21.53
CA VAL A 262 -5.62 -3.52 -21.94
C VAL A 262 -5.55 -3.26 -23.45
N SER A 263 -4.38 -3.43 -24.07
CA SER A 263 -4.25 -3.27 -25.52
C SER A 263 -5.02 -4.32 -26.32
N ARG A 264 -5.19 -5.54 -25.78
CA ARG A 264 -5.93 -6.63 -26.45
C ARG A 264 -7.43 -6.49 -26.25
N ASP A 265 -7.83 -6.02 -25.08
CA ASP A 265 -9.23 -5.80 -24.72
C ASP A 265 -9.38 -4.48 -23.96
N GLY A 266 -9.99 -3.50 -24.62
CA GLY A 266 -10.26 -2.18 -24.05
C GLY A 266 -11.28 -2.18 -22.92
N GLN A 267 -11.92 -3.32 -22.60
CA GLN A 267 -12.75 -3.51 -21.41
C GLN A 267 -11.96 -3.98 -20.19
N THR A 268 -10.72 -4.45 -20.38
CA THR A 268 -9.83 -4.81 -19.27
C THR A 268 -9.55 -3.56 -18.43
N PHE A 269 -9.77 -3.66 -17.11
CA PHE A 269 -9.73 -2.55 -16.16
C PHE A 269 -10.79 -1.45 -16.35
N ASP A 270 -11.82 -1.68 -17.17
CA ASP A 270 -12.94 -0.73 -17.26
C ASP A 270 -13.91 -0.92 -16.09
N LEU A 271 -13.87 0.01 -15.13
CA LEU A 271 -14.72 0.01 -13.94
C LEU A 271 -16.22 0.02 -14.27
N SER A 272 -16.62 0.55 -15.43
CA SER A 272 -18.04 0.57 -15.85
C SER A 272 -18.57 -0.80 -16.28
N TYR A 273 -17.69 -1.75 -16.60
CA TYR A 273 -18.02 -3.16 -16.86
C TYR A 273 -17.85 -4.03 -15.61
N ALA A 274 -17.13 -3.53 -14.60
CA ALA A 274 -16.93 -4.19 -13.32
C ALA A 274 -18.15 -4.05 -12.37
N MET A 275 -19.35 -4.36 -12.86
CA MET A 275 -20.60 -4.33 -12.08
C MET A 275 -21.31 -5.69 -12.09
N PRO A 276 -22.02 -6.09 -11.00
CA PRO A 276 -22.68 -7.40 -10.88
C PRO A 276 -23.68 -7.70 -12.00
N HIS A 277 -24.37 -6.68 -12.50
CA HIS A 277 -25.35 -6.81 -13.58
C HIS A 277 -24.72 -6.97 -14.97
N ARG A 278 -23.41 -6.70 -15.11
CA ARG A 278 -22.65 -6.81 -16.38
C ARG A 278 -21.63 -7.95 -16.36
N SER A 279 -21.17 -8.36 -15.20
CA SER A 279 -20.16 -9.41 -15.03
C SER A 279 -20.66 -10.54 -14.13
N PRO A 280 -20.86 -11.75 -14.67
CA PRO A 280 -21.24 -12.92 -13.88
C PRO A 280 -20.24 -13.25 -12.76
N VAL A 281 -18.96 -12.98 -12.98
CA VAL A 281 -17.89 -13.24 -12.00
C VAL A 281 -18.06 -12.33 -10.77
N ILE A 282 -18.41 -11.06 -10.98
CA ILE A 282 -18.67 -10.13 -9.88
C ILE A 282 -19.94 -10.51 -9.13
N ARG A 283 -21.00 -10.90 -9.84
CA ARG A 283 -22.21 -11.39 -9.18
C ARG A 283 -21.92 -12.60 -8.28
N ASN A 284 -21.13 -13.56 -8.76
CA ASN A 284 -20.70 -14.70 -7.96
C ASN A 284 -19.87 -14.25 -6.74
N ALA A 285 -18.98 -13.27 -6.91
CA ALA A 285 -18.18 -12.72 -5.81
C ALA A 285 -19.04 -12.05 -4.72
N VAL A 286 -20.08 -11.31 -5.14
CA VAL A 286 -21.08 -10.72 -4.24
C VAL A 286 -21.87 -11.80 -3.50
N GLU A 287 -22.36 -12.82 -4.21
CA GLU A 287 -23.06 -13.95 -3.58
C GLU A 287 -22.15 -14.69 -2.59
N LYS A 288 -20.87 -14.87 -2.93
CA LYS A 288 -19.85 -15.41 -2.03
C LYS A 288 -19.61 -14.56 -0.78
N ALA A 289 -19.79 -13.25 -0.87
CA ALA A 289 -19.64 -12.36 0.29
C ALA A 289 -20.67 -12.64 1.39
N ASP A 290 -21.83 -13.22 1.06
CA ASP A 290 -22.84 -13.65 2.05
C ASP A 290 -22.35 -14.82 2.93
N GLU A 291 -21.35 -15.57 2.48
CA GLU A 291 -20.73 -16.66 3.26
C GLU A 291 -19.75 -16.15 4.33
N ILE A 292 -19.35 -14.87 4.28
CA ILE A 292 -18.40 -14.25 5.22
C ILE A 292 -19.18 -13.62 6.38
N ASP A 293 -18.94 -14.07 7.62
CA ASP A 293 -19.47 -13.42 8.82
C ASP A 293 -18.66 -12.16 9.18
N SER A 294 -19.23 -10.98 8.93
CA SER A 294 -18.56 -9.69 9.20
C SER A 294 -18.30 -9.42 10.68
N ASP A 295 -19.01 -10.08 11.59
CA ASP A 295 -18.87 -9.87 13.03
C ASP A 295 -17.76 -10.75 13.64
N GLU A 296 -17.23 -11.71 12.87
CA GLU A 296 -16.18 -12.62 13.33
C GLU A 296 -14.84 -11.91 13.58
N SER A 297 -14.46 -10.99 12.69
CA SER A 297 -13.21 -10.22 12.82
C SER A 297 -13.15 -9.01 11.88
N SER A 298 -12.17 -8.13 12.09
CA SER A 298 -11.90 -7.00 11.18
C SER A 298 -11.50 -7.44 9.76
N ILE A 299 -10.85 -8.59 9.60
CA ILE A 299 -10.48 -9.13 8.27
C ILE A 299 -11.73 -9.57 7.52
N HIS A 300 -12.61 -10.34 8.18
CA HIS A 300 -13.89 -10.78 7.60
C HIS A 300 -14.77 -9.58 7.21
N LYS A 301 -14.89 -8.59 8.11
CA LYS A 301 -15.59 -7.33 7.82
C LYS A 301 -15.03 -6.63 6.58
N ARG A 302 -13.70 -6.54 6.45
CA ARG A 302 -13.03 -5.89 5.31
C ARG A 302 -13.28 -6.66 4.01
N TYR A 303 -13.14 -7.99 4.02
CA TYR A 303 -13.37 -8.83 2.83
C TYR A 303 -14.81 -8.76 2.35
N GLN A 304 -15.76 -8.88 3.28
CA GLN A 304 -17.17 -8.75 2.95
C GLN A 304 -17.48 -7.37 2.36
N ALA A 305 -16.96 -6.30 2.98
CA ALA A 305 -17.17 -4.94 2.50
C ALA A 305 -16.63 -4.74 1.07
N TRP A 306 -15.42 -5.24 0.78
CA TRP A 306 -14.82 -5.14 -0.54
C TRP A 306 -15.59 -5.89 -1.63
N LEU A 307 -16.02 -7.13 -1.36
CA LEU A 307 -16.80 -7.90 -2.33
C LEU A 307 -18.17 -7.26 -2.58
N ARG A 308 -18.80 -6.67 -1.56
CA ARG A 308 -20.09 -5.96 -1.67
C ARG A 308 -19.99 -4.53 -2.20
N GLN A 309 -18.82 -3.91 -2.20
CA GLN A 309 -18.66 -2.53 -2.68
C GLN A 309 -19.12 -2.38 -4.13
N LYS A 310 -19.08 -3.47 -4.91
CA LYS A 310 -19.53 -3.53 -6.30
C LYS A 310 -21.06 -3.53 -6.50
N ASP A 311 -21.83 -3.71 -5.44
CA ASP A 311 -23.30 -3.63 -5.49
C ASP A 311 -23.86 -2.20 -5.41
N GLN A 312 -23.02 -1.22 -5.05
CA GLN A 312 -23.40 0.19 -4.85
C GLN A 312 -23.17 1.02 -6.11
#